data_AF-A0A251RS78-F1
#
_entry.id   AF-A0A251RS78-F1
#
_cell.length_a   1.000
_cell.length_b   1.000
_cell.length_c   1.000
_cell.angle_alpha   90.00
_cell.angle_beta   90.00
_cell.angle_gamma   90.00
#
_symmetry.space_group_name_H-M   'P 1'
#
loop_
_entity.id
_entity.type
_entity.pdbx_description
1 polymer ?
#
loop_
_entity_poly.entity_id
_entity_poly.type
_entity_poly.pdbx_seq_one_letter_code
_entity_poly.pdbx_strand_id
1 'polypeptide(L)'
;MSEPSAQALQLQRRPTISDSFRTWKLKLGLEISIFLSHHHQIGFIAHSHRLRIRGVRRRMVNSETPRKRVAFVLIDGLGDVSIPRFGYKTPLEAAKVPNLDAIASAGVNGLMDPVEVGLGCGSDTAHLSLLGYDPRVYYRGRGAFESMGAGLAMAPGDIAFKSNFATFDEKTGVVTSRRADRHFEEEGPILCAALDKMKLPSYPEYEVRVRYATEHRCGVVVKGPKLSGNISGTDPLKDNRLLLEAKPLDNTEEAKHTANVVNELSKEISKILVAHPLNKKRATEGKNIANIVLLRGCGIRIEVPAFEKNHGLRPCMVAPTKIIAGLGLSLGIDILEALGATGDYRTLLTSKATAIANALSAPVRTCPNIFVPGEDEHKPGVSDGYDFGFLHIKAIDDAGHDKATVFKVKGLEAVDKAIGQLARLLWEAESAGPFQFFLCVTGDHSTPVEYGDHSFEPVPFTLCRLKDYVGAVGGESVVLQTSLDTFPLPTVEAGDDLSDYVAAEEEISQAGRAFSGDSVWRLDEIAAARGSLGRFPGSEMMGIIKKFIQLEL
;
A
#
# COMPACT_ATOMS: atom_id res chain seq x y z
N MET A 1 38.77 10.01 54.50
CA MET A 1 38.72 9.80 55.96
C MET A 1 37.26 9.89 56.40
N SER A 2 36.79 8.80 57.03
CA SER A 2 35.57 8.63 57.85
C SER A 2 34.17 8.93 57.25
N GLU A 3 33.50 7.87 56.82
CA GLU A 3 32.13 7.51 57.29
C GLU A 3 32.19 6.99 58.75
N PRO A 4 31.12 6.56 59.48
CA PRO A 4 29.70 6.32 59.12
C PRO A 4 28.64 6.72 60.19
N SER A 5 27.34 6.49 59.93
CA SER A 5 26.48 5.57 60.72
C SER A 5 24.97 5.77 60.50
N ALA A 6 24.26 4.64 60.60
CA ALA A 6 22.88 4.37 60.22
C ALA A 6 21.87 4.56 61.37
N GLN A 7 20.56 4.63 61.05
CA GLN A 7 19.54 3.63 61.48
C GLN A 7 18.12 4.02 61.08
N ALA A 8 17.33 3.00 60.71
CA ALA A 8 15.92 3.04 60.38
C ALA A 8 15.07 2.47 61.53
N LEU A 9 13.81 2.95 61.66
CA LEU A 9 12.56 2.22 61.96
C LEU A 9 11.56 3.10 62.74
N GLN A 10 10.35 3.28 62.20
CA GLN A 10 9.11 2.81 62.86
C GLN A 10 7.88 3.05 61.98
N LEU A 11 7.22 1.95 61.59
CA LEU A 11 5.87 1.89 61.06
C LEU A 11 4.86 1.89 62.22
N GLN A 12 3.78 2.67 62.12
CA GLN A 12 2.50 2.39 62.78
C GLN A 12 1.35 3.22 62.18
N ARG A 13 0.34 2.55 61.58
CA ARG A 13 -1.12 2.64 61.85
C ARG A 13 -1.99 2.21 60.64
N ARG A 14 -2.95 1.32 60.93
CA ARG A 14 -4.18 0.91 60.18
C ARG A 14 -5.41 1.50 60.92
N PRO A 15 -6.71 1.28 60.56
CA PRO A 15 -7.44 1.08 59.27
C PRO A 15 -8.80 1.88 59.19
N THR A 16 -9.67 1.54 58.20
CA THR A 16 -11.16 1.64 58.03
C THR A 16 -11.63 2.48 56.82
N ILE A 17 -12.24 1.91 55.74
CA ILE A 17 -13.61 1.34 55.45
C ILE A 17 -14.70 2.40 55.18
N SER A 18 -15.20 2.49 53.92
CA SER A 18 -16.60 2.19 53.47
C SER A 18 -16.77 2.53 51.96
N ASP A 19 -17.11 1.53 51.13
CA ASP A 19 -18.40 1.29 50.44
C ASP A 19 -18.74 2.29 49.30
N SER A 20 -18.98 1.90 48.05
CA SER A 20 -19.95 0.89 47.59
C SER A 20 -19.89 0.73 46.05
N PHE A 21 -20.09 -0.48 45.50
CA PHE A 21 -21.21 -0.79 44.58
C PHE A 21 -21.20 -2.26 44.10
N ARG A 22 -22.42 -2.81 44.11
CA ARG A 22 -22.88 -4.21 44.08
C ARG A 22 -22.67 -5.01 42.79
N THR A 23 -22.48 -6.31 43.01
CA THR A 23 -22.70 -7.49 42.15
C THR A 23 -24.19 -7.80 41.92
N TRP A 24 -24.52 -8.43 40.78
CA TRP A 24 -25.78 -9.17 40.58
C TRP A 24 -25.55 -10.56 39.99
N LYS A 25 -26.24 -11.54 40.59
CA LYS A 25 -26.22 -12.99 40.33
C LYS A 25 -27.29 -13.40 39.29
N LEU A 26 -26.99 -14.52 38.63
CA LEU A 26 -27.86 -15.39 37.84
C LEU A 26 -29.22 -15.75 38.48
N LYS A 27 -30.23 -15.99 37.63
CA LYS A 27 -31.19 -17.11 37.79
C LYS A 27 -31.77 -17.57 36.44
N LEU A 28 -31.70 -18.88 36.22
CA LEU A 28 -32.34 -19.65 35.15
C LEU A 28 -33.87 -19.69 35.30
N GLY A 29 -34.56 -19.92 34.18
CA GLY A 29 -35.92 -20.48 34.11
C GLY A 29 -36.15 -21.08 32.71
N LEU A 30 -36.19 -22.41 32.64
CA LEU A 30 -36.52 -23.23 31.48
C LEU A 30 -38.00 -23.66 31.62
N GLU A 31 -38.80 -23.63 30.55
CA GLU A 31 -39.89 -24.60 30.38
C GLU A 31 -40.31 -24.75 28.91
N ILE A 32 -40.45 -26.00 28.49
CA ILE A 32 -40.85 -26.50 27.17
C ILE A 32 -42.22 -27.15 27.33
N SER A 33 -43.18 -26.87 26.44
CA SER A 33 -44.10 -27.90 25.94
C SER A 33 -44.88 -27.50 24.68
N ILE A 34 -45.15 -28.53 23.91
CA ILE A 34 -45.65 -28.63 22.53
C ILE A 34 -47.16 -28.94 22.58
N PHE A 35 -47.99 -28.38 21.68
CA PHE A 35 -48.93 -29.15 20.81
C PHE A 35 -49.78 -28.27 19.85
N LEU A 36 -50.24 -28.94 18.80
CA LEU A 36 -50.74 -28.49 17.49
C LEU A 36 -52.21 -28.00 17.39
N SER A 37 -52.42 -27.17 16.34
CA SER A 37 -53.55 -27.15 15.37
C SER A 37 -54.94 -26.59 15.75
N HIS A 38 -55.37 -25.52 15.08
CA HIS A 38 -56.44 -25.52 14.05
C HIS A 38 -56.84 -24.09 13.61
N HIS A 39 -57.19 -23.95 12.34
CA HIS A 39 -57.66 -22.74 11.66
C HIS A 39 -59.02 -22.21 12.17
N HIS A 40 -59.18 -20.89 12.27
CA HIS A 40 -60.36 -20.16 11.78
C HIS A 40 -60.10 -18.66 11.59
N GLN A 41 -60.75 -18.09 10.57
CA GLN A 41 -60.63 -16.72 10.04
C GLN A 41 -61.43 -15.66 10.83
N ILE A 42 -61.21 -14.40 10.42
CA ILE A 42 -61.96 -13.15 10.67
C ILE A 42 -61.54 -12.48 11.99
N GLY A 43 -60.94 -11.28 12.06
CA GLY A 43 -60.71 -10.18 11.13
C GLY A 43 -61.08 -8.89 11.87
N PHE A 44 -60.13 -8.02 12.22
CA PHE A 44 -60.34 -6.56 12.36
C PHE A 44 -59.00 -5.81 12.53
N ILE A 45 -59.03 -4.57 12.05
CA ILE A 45 -57.93 -3.72 11.60
C ILE A 45 -57.33 -2.91 12.75
N ALA A 46 -56.00 -2.84 12.83
CA ALA A 46 -55.29 -1.70 13.42
C ALA A 46 -53.95 -1.48 12.69
N HIS A 47 -53.87 -0.34 11.99
CA HIS A 47 -52.68 0.15 11.30
C HIS A 47 -51.54 0.41 12.30
N SER A 48 -50.38 -0.24 12.09
CA SER A 48 -49.10 0.26 12.59
C SER A 48 -48.06 0.15 11.48
N HIS A 49 -47.48 1.30 11.12
CA HIS A 49 -46.39 1.41 10.16
C HIS A 49 -45.17 0.61 10.67
N ARG A 50 -44.88 -0.54 10.06
CA ARG A 50 -43.57 -1.20 10.19
C ARG A 50 -42.68 -0.80 9.02
N LEU A 51 -41.52 -0.24 9.37
CA LEU A 51 -40.38 -0.08 8.48
C LEU A 51 -40.11 -1.40 7.73
N ARG A 52 -40.09 -1.34 6.39
CA ARG A 52 -39.51 -2.38 5.55
C ARG A 52 -37.99 -2.37 5.76
N ILE A 53 -37.51 -3.17 6.70
CA ILE A 53 -36.13 -3.64 6.66
C ILE A 53 -36.07 -4.57 5.43
N ARG A 54 -35.45 -4.09 4.35
CA ARG A 54 -35.07 -4.94 3.22
C ARG A 54 -34.09 -5.96 3.77
N GLY A 55 -34.58 -7.17 4.06
CA GLY A 55 -33.76 -8.31 4.39
C GLY A 55 -32.72 -8.49 3.29
N VAL A 56 -31.44 -8.39 3.67
CA VAL A 56 -30.33 -8.87 2.88
C VAL A 56 -30.60 -10.34 2.60
N ARG A 57 -30.98 -10.66 1.36
CA ARG A 57 -31.00 -12.05 0.91
C ARG A 57 -29.56 -12.56 1.04
N ARG A 58 -29.30 -13.36 2.07
CA ARG A 58 -28.13 -14.25 2.10
C ARG A 58 -28.13 -14.99 0.77
N ARG A 59 -27.11 -14.74 -0.04
CA ARG A 59 -26.81 -15.55 -1.21
C ARG A 59 -26.42 -16.92 -0.65
N MET A 60 -27.39 -17.82 -0.47
CA MET A 60 -27.08 -19.24 -0.35
C MET A 60 -26.56 -19.65 -1.71
N VAL A 61 -25.24 -19.56 -1.87
CA VAL A 61 -24.54 -20.04 -3.04
C VAL A 61 -24.49 -21.56 -2.88
N ASN A 62 -25.49 -22.24 -3.43
CA ASN A 62 -25.25 -23.56 -3.97
C ASN A 62 -24.42 -23.33 -5.24
N SER A 63 -23.12 -23.58 -5.20
CA SER A 63 -22.35 -23.68 -6.45
C SER A 63 -21.30 -24.76 -6.30
N GLU A 64 -21.47 -25.82 -7.06
CA GLU A 64 -20.45 -26.87 -7.28
C GLU A 64 -19.15 -26.29 -7.88
N THR A 65 -19.16 -25.04 -8.35
CA THR A 65 -18.00 -24.32 -8.89
C THR A 65 -17.17 -23.63 -7.79
N PRO A 66 -15.85 -23.87 -7.74
CA PRO A 66 -14.96 -23.21 -6.77
C PRO A 66 -14.87 -21.69 -7.02
N ARG A 67 -14.66 -20.93 -5.94
CA ARG A 67 -14.44 -19.49 -5.96
C ARG A 67 -13.03 -19.19 -6.45
N LYS A 68 -12.95 -18.57 -7.62
CA LYS A 68 -11.69 -18.20 -8.27
C LYS A 68 -11.11 -16.94 -7.63
N ARG A 69 -9.88 -17.00 -7.16
CA ARG A 69 -9.23 -15.92 -6.41
C ARG A 69 -7.78 -15.73 -6.83
N VAL A 70 -7.35 -14.49 -7.05
CA VAL A 70 -6.01 -14.16 -7.54
C VAL A 70 -5.18 -13.53 -6.42
N ALA A 71 -4.04 -14.15 -6.12
CA ALA A 71 -2.98 -13.50 -5.37
C ALA A 71 -2.00 -12.86 -6.34
N PHE A 72 -2.04 -11.53 -6.43
CA PHE A 72 -1.20 -10.73 -7.30
C PHE A 72 -0.05 -10.14 -6.48
N VAL A 73 1.18 -10.53 -6.79
CA VAL A 73 2.40 -10.05 -6.12
C VAL A 73 3.13 -9.10 -7.05
N LEU A 74 3.22 -7.83 -6.64
CA LEU A 74 3.99 -6.82 -7.35
C LEU A 74 5.31 -6.55 -6.63
N ILE A 75 6.41 -6.83 -7.30
CA ILE A 75 7.77 -6.54 -6.85
C ILE A 75 8.18 -5.21 -7.47
N ASP A 76 8.14 -4.13 -6.69
CA ASP A 76 8.47 -2.78 -7.15
C ASP A 76 9.92 -2.75 -7.65
N GLY A 77 10.16 -2.17 -8.83
CA GLY A 77 11.49 -2.09 -9.42
C GLY A 77 12.14 -3.44 -9.78
N LEU A 78 11.33 -4.49 -10.04
CA LEU A 78 11.78 -5.86 -10.33
C LEU A 78 12.82 -5.93 -11.44
N GLY A 79 12.56 -5.24 -12.56
CA GLY A 79 13.41 -5.32 -13.74
C GLY A 79 14.75 -4.63 -13.52
N ASP A 80 15.79 -5.20 -14.13
CA ASP A 80 17.14 -4.67 -14.14
C ASP A 80 17.79 -4.88 -15.51
N VAL A 81 19.09 -4.56 -15.61
CA VAL A 81 19.90 -4.77 -16.80
C VAL A 81 21.01 -5.78 -16.54
N SER A 82 21.56 -6.35 -17.62
CA SER A 82 22.75 -7.21 -17.52
C SER A 82 23.93 -6.46 -16.91
N ILE A 83 24.49 -7.01 -15.83
CA ILE A 83 25.60 -6.40 -15.08
C ILE A 83 26.92 -7.11 -15.48
N PRO A 84 27.90 -6.44 -16.13
CA PRO A 84 29.12 -7.10 -16.59
C PRO A 84 29.94 -7.76 -15.47
N ARG A 85 30.03 -7.10 -14.30
CA ARG A 85 30.67 -7.67 -13.10
C ARG A 85 29.92 -8.87 -12.48
N PHE A 86 28.73 -9.17 -12.99
CA PHE A 86 27.92 -10.34 -12.66
C PHE A 86 27.93 -11.37 -13.81
N GLY A 87 28.97 -11.41 -14.65
CA GLY A 87 28.95 -12.30 -15.82
C GLY A 87 27.77 -12.02 -16.76
N TYR A 88 27.35 -10.75 -16.84
CA TYR A 88 26.23 -10.26 -17.67
C TYR A 88 24.83 -10.72 -17.25
N LYS A 89 24.63 -11.18 -16.02
CA LYS A 89 23.29 -11.46 -15.49
C LYS A 89 22.63 -10.23 -14.87
N THR A 90 21.30 -10.23 -14.81
CA THR A 90 20.52 -9.33 -13.94
C THR A 90 20.53 -9.83 -12.49
N PRO A 91 20.16 -9.00 -11.50
CA PRO A 91 19.95 -9.44 -10.13
C PRO A 91 18.86 -10.51 -9.97
N LEU A 92 17.90 -10.59 -10.89
CA LEU A 92 16.86 -11.63 -10.87
C LEU A 92 17.40 -12.96 -11.40
N GLU A 93 18.15 -12.95 -12.52
CA GLU A 93 18.86 -14.13 -13.03
C GLU A 93 19.89 -14.70 -12.02
N ALA A 94 20.44 -13.82 -11.20
CA ALA A 94 21.37 -14.14 -10.14
C ALA A 94 20.73 -14.85 -8.94
N ALA A 95 19.55 -14.39 -8.53
CA ALA A 95 18.93 -14.78 -7.28
C ALA A 95 18.47 -16.25 -7.31
N LYS A 96 18.61 -16.96 -6.20
CA LYS A 96 18.04 -18.31 -6.04
C LYS A 96 16.55 -18.21 -5.75
N VAL A 97 15.74 -18.31 -6.79
CA VAL A 97 14.29 -18.05 -6.72
C VAL A 97 13.42 -19.25 -7.15
N PRO A 98 13.51 -20.41 -6.46
CA PRO A 98 12.82 -21.63 -6.87
C PRO A 98 11.29 -21.52 -6.88
N ASN A 99 10.68 -20.67 -6.06
CA ASN A 99 9.22 -20.50 -6.05
C ASN A 99 8.76 -19.63 -7.22
N LEU A 100 9.48 -18.56 -7.56
CA LEU A 100 9.23 -17.76 -8.78
C LEU A 100 9.41 -18.61 -10.04
N ASP A 101 10.48 -19.40 -10.10
CA ASP A 101 10.74 -20.34 -11.19
C ASP A 101 9.61 -21.38 -11.30
N ALA A 102 9.09 -21.88 -10.19
CA ALA A 102 7.96 -22.80 -10.19
C ALA A 102 6.67 -22.15 -10.71
N ILE A 103 6.40 -20.88 -10.40
CA ILE A 103 5.26 -20.14 -10.97
C ILE A 103 5.43 -20.01 -12.48
N ALA A 104 6.63 -19.64 -12.94
CA ALA A 104 6.92 -19.53 -14.37
C ALA A 104 6.78 -20.87 -15.10
N SER A 105 7.37 -21.93 -14.54
CA SER A 105 7.34 -23.30 -15.05
C SER A 105 5.93 -23.90 -15.13
N ALA A 106 5.04 -23.51 -14.23
CA ALA A 106 3.65 -23.96 -14.17
C ALA A 106 2.66 -23.07 -14.94
N GLY A 107 3.12 -21.92 -15.44
CA GLY A 107 2.26 -20.82 -15.86
C GLY A 107 2.44 -20.33 -17.30
N VAL A 108 1.79 -19.22 -17.60
CA VAL A 108 2.02 -18.44 -18.82
C VAL A 108 2.90 -17.25 -18.50
N ASN A 109 3.83 -16.95 -19.40
CA ASN A 109 4.90 -15.99 -19.17
C ASN A 109 4.94 -14.95 -20.30
N GLY A 110 5.51 -13.79 -20.01
CA GLY A 110 5.75 -12.74 -21.00
C GLY A 110 6.53 -11.55 -20.45
N LEU A 111 6.77 -10.58 -21.31
CA LEU A 111 7.32 -9.28 -20.96
C LEU A 111 6.23 -8.22 -20.98
N MET A 112 6.22 -7.36 -19.97
CA MET A 112 5.24 -6.30 -19.84
C MET A 112 5.92 -4.94 -19.88
N ASP A 113 5.48 -4.06 -20.79
CA ASP A 113 5.80 -2.64 -20.75
C ASP A 113 4.78 -1.96 -19.83
N PRO A 114 5.14 -1.44 -18.65
CA PRO A 114 4.16 -1.01 -17.66
C PRO A 114 3.14 0.00 -18.16
N VAL A 115 3.57 0.93 -19.02
CA VAL A 115 2.70 1.92 -19.68
C VAL A 115 2.77 1.78 -21.19
N GLU A 116 3.94 2.00 -21.78
CA GLU A 116 4.19 1.82 -23.21
C GLU A 116 5.68 1.55 -23.46
N VAL A 117 5.99 1.01 -24.64
CA VAL A 117 7.36 0.69 -25.05
C VAL A 117 8.25 1.93 -24.99
N GLY A 118 9.36 1.83 -24.25
CA GLY A 118 10.38 2.89 -24.19
C GLY A 118 10.06 4.04 -23.23
N LEU A 119 8.99 3.95 -22.44
CA LEU A 119 8.64 4.97 -21.44
C LEU A 119 9.08 4.55 -20.03
N GLY A 120 10.10 5.23 -19.50
CA GLY A 120 10.39 5.21 -18.07
C GLY A 120 9.26 5.88 -17.29
N CYS A 121 8.69 5.20 -16.30
CA CYS A 121 7.48 5.65 -15.63
C CYS A 121 7.61 5.57 -14.11
N GLY A 122 6.83 6.40 -13.40
CA GLY A 122 6.72 6.33 -11.95
C GLY A 122 5.71 5.27 -11.50
N SER A 123 5.83 4.80 -10.26
CA SER A 123 4.93 3.79 -9.69
C SER A 123 3.45 4.22 -9.76
N ASP A 124 3.16 5.50 -9.62
CA ASP A 124 1.81 6.06 -9.77
C ASP A 124 1.20 5.80 -11.15
N THR A 125 1.94 6.14 -12.21
CA THR A 125 1.49 5.93 -13.59
C THR A 125 1.47 4.45 -13.98
N ALA A 126 2.46 3.68 -13.52
CA ALA A 126 2.53 2.25 -13.76
C ALA A 126 1.35 1.51 -13.12
N HIS A 127 1.08 1.73 -11.83
CA HIS A 127 -0.01 1.06 -11.12
C HIS A 127 -1.39 1.39 -11.69
N LEU A 128 -1.63 2.63 -12.17
CA LEU A 128 -2.86 2.95 -12.89
C LEU A 128 -2.99 2.08 -14.15
N SER A 129 -1.96 2.06 -14.99
CA SER A 129 -1.93 1.28 -16.23
C SER A 129 -2.18 -0.21 -15.98
N LEU A 130 -1.41 -0.80 -15.04
CA LEU A 130 -1.50 -2.20 -14.63
C LEU A 130 -2.90 -2.58 -14.16
N LEU A 131 -3.54 -1.71 -13.36
CA LEU A 131 -4.91 -1.93 -12.86
C LEU A 131 -5.98 -1.60 -13.90
N GLY A 132 -5.62 -1.29 -15.15
CA GLY A 132 -6.54 -1.08 -16.27
C GLY A 132 -7.10 0.34 -16.37
N TYR A 133 -6.39 1.34 -15.85
CA TYR A 133 -6.75 2.75 -15.92
C TYR A 133 -5.68 3.52 -16.71
N ASP A 134 -6.05 4.09 -17.85
CA ASP A 134 -5.10 4.85 -18.66
C ASP A 134 -4.55 6.06 -17.88
N PRO A 135 -3.24 6.10 -17.57
CA PRO A 135 -2.66 7.21 -16.84
C PRO A 135 -2.74 8.54 -17.61
N ARG A 136 -2.77 8.55 -18.95
CA ARG A 136 -2.93 9.78 -19.74
C ARG A 136 -4.30 10.41 -19.55
N VAL A 137 -5.31 9.58 -19.31
CA VAL A 137 -6.69 10.02 -19.09
C VAL A 137 -6.90 10.40 -17.63
N TYR A 138 -6.45 9.58 -16.68
CA TYR A 138 -6.87 9.67 -15.29
C TYR A 138 -5.84 10.26 -14.33
N TYR A 139 -4.53 10.20 -14.65
CA TYR A 139 -3.52 10.71 -13.73
C TYR A 139 -3.65 12.23 -13.58
N ARG A 140 -3.67 12.71 -12.33
CA ARG A 140 -3.83 14.13 -12.00
C ARG A 140 -2.92 14.57 -10.85
N GLY A 141 -1.71 14.01 -10.78
CA GLY A 141 -0.69 14.39 -9.80
C GLY A 141 -0.65 13.51 -8.55
N ARG A 142 0.53 13.43 -7.92
CA ARG A 142 0.83 12.55 -6.77
C ARG A 142 0.20 12.98 -5.45
N GLY A 143 -0.05 14.27 -5.27
CA GLY A 143 -0.43 14.85 -3.97
C GLY A 143 -1.65 14.17 -3.34
N ALA A 144 -2.68 13.90 -4.16
CA ALA A 144 -3.90 13.22 -3.70
C ALA A 144 -3.61 11.80 -3.20
N PHE A 145 -2.86 10.99 -3.97
CA PHE A 145 -2.52 9.63 -3.57
C PHE A 145 -1.70 9.61 -2.27
N GLU A 146 -0.65 10.41 -2.16
CA GLU A 146 0.15 10.45 -0.95
C GLU A 146 -0.68 10.87 0.28
N SER A 147 -1.57 11.84 0.12
CA SER A 147 -2.41 12.36 1.21
C SER A 147 -3.46 11.34 1.66
N MET A 148 -4.11 10.67 0.71
CA MET A 148 -5.08 9.62 1.02
C MET A 148 -4.43 8.44 1.74
N GLY A 149 -3.26 7.98 1.27
CA GLY A 149 -2.52 6.91 1.95
C GLY A 149 -1.99 7.32 3.33
N ALA A 150 -1.73 8.60 3.55
CA ALA A 150 -1.39 9.16 4.85
C ALA A 150 -2.60 9.33 5.80
N GLY A 151 -3.82 9.00 5.35
CA GLY A 151 -5.03 9.01 6.18
C GLY A 151 -5.86 10.28 6.11
N LEU A 152 -5.61 11.15 5.13
CA LEU A 152 -6.50 12.26 4.85
C LEU A 152 -7.67 11.78 3.99
N ALA A 153 -8.89 11.84 4.55
CA ALA A 153 -10.10 11.61 3.77
C ALA A 153 -10.26 12.71 2.72
N MET A 154 -10.39 12.30 1.46
CA MET A 154 -10.65 13.17 0.31
C MET A 154 -11.90 12.67 -0.42
N ALA A 155 -12.62 13.53 -1.13
CA ALA A 155 -13.69 13.23 -2.08
C ALA A 155 -13.21 13.54 -3.52
N PRO A 156 -13.80 12.92 -4.58
CA PRO A 156 -13.46 13.30 -5.95
C PRO A 156 -13.63 14.81 -6.14
N GLY A 157 -12.62 15.45 -6.74
CA GLY A 157 -12.56 16.92 -6.86
C GLY A 157 -11.74 17.64 -5.78
N ASP A 158 -11.49 17.02 -4.63
CA ASP A 158 -10.60 17.59 -3.60
C ASP A 158 -9.15 17.60 -4.10
N ILE A 159 -8.37 18.61 -3.72
CA ILE A 159 -6.94 18.68 -4.03
C ILE A 159 -6.09 18.41 -2.80
N ALA A 160 -4.87 17.93 -3.02
CA ALA A 160 -3.88 17.78 -1.97
C ALA A 160 -2.47 18.10 -2.43
N PHE A 161 -1.63 18.44 -1.46
CA PHE A 161 -0.24 18.79 -1.64
C PHE A 161 0.65 17.94 -0.76
N LYS A 162 1.74 17.46 -1.36
CA LYS A 162 2.89 16.98 -0.60
C LYS A 162 3.66 18.20 -0.11
N SER A 163 3.66 18.41 1.19
CA SER A 163 4.10 19.68 1.74
C SER A 163 5.23 19.53 2.74
N ASN A 164 5.99 20.61 2.90
CA ASN A 164 7.13 20.65 3.81
C ASN A 164 6.98 21.83 4.78
N PHE A 165 7.15 21.59 6.07
CA PHE A 165 7.47 22.66 7.01
C PHE A 165 8.83 23.25 6.67
N ALA A 166 8.90 24.57 6.58
CA ALA A 166 10.07 25.30 6.14
C ALA A 166 10.28 26.58 6.94
N THR A 167 11.46 27.16 6.77
CA THR A 167 11.86 28.46 7.34
C THR A 167 11.81 29.52 6.25
N PHE A 168 11.02 30.55 6.50
CA PHE A 168 10.75 31.66 5.61
C PHE A 168 11.11 32.98 6.29
N ASP A 169 11.90 33.81 5.61
CA ASP A 169 12.21 35.16 6.07
C ASP A 169 11.18 36.15 5.47
N GLU A 170 10.26 36.62 6.31
CA GLU A 170 9.20 37.55 5.92
C GLU A 170 9.72 38.90 5.40
N LYS A 171 10.93 39.32 5.81
CA LYS A 171 11.49 40.62 5.37
C LYS A 171 12.01 40.58 3.95
N THR A 172 12.61 39.45 3.58
CA THR A 172 13.25 39.28 2.26
C THR A 172 12.37 38.49 1.30
N GLY A 173 11.36 37.77 1.79
CA GLY A 173 10.55 36.85 1.00
C GLY A 173 11.27 35.55 0.65
N VAL A 174 12.40 35.24 1.30
CA VAL A 174 13.25 34.10 0.98
C VAL A 174 12.93 32.89 1.85
N VAL A 175 12.79 31.73 1.23
CA VAL A 175 12.79 30.43 1.91
C VAL A 175 14.24 30.04 2.20
N THR A 176 14.71 30.24 3.43
CA THR A 176 16.11 29.98 3.83
C THR A 176 16.38 28.49 4.03
N SER A 177 15.37 27.74 4.47
CA SER A 177 15.43 26.28 4.54
C SER A 177 14.09 25.68 4.15
N ARG A 178 14.07 24.80 3.14
CA ARG A 178 12.88 24.05 2.73
C ARG A 178 12.52 22.89 3.67
N ARG A 179 13.35 22.65 4.68
CA ARG A 179 13.18 21.58 5.67
C ARG A 179 13.47 22.19 7.04
N ALA A 180 12.41 22.55 7.76
CA ALA A 180 12.56 23.17 9.06
C ALA A 180 13.36 22.27 10.03
N ASP A 181 13.09 20.97 10.00
CA ASP A 181 13.84 19.95 10.75
C ASP A 181 13.69 18.57 10.12
N ARG A 182 14.68 17.70 10.31
CA ARG A 182 14.52 16.27 9.99
C ARG A 182 13.99 15.47 11.17
N HIS A 183 14.21 15.93 12.40
CA HIS A 183 13.66 15.31 13.61
C HIS A 183 12.44 16.12 14.05
N PHE A 184 11.33 15.94 13.36
CA PHE A 184 10.11 16.74 13.51
C PHE A 184 8.91 15.92 14.01
N GLU A 185 9.16 14.72 14.53
CA GLU A 185 8.13 13.75 14.93
C GLU A 185 7.33 14.20 16.15
N GLU A 186 7.95 14.97 17.06
CA GLU A 186 7.27 15.51 18.24
C GLU A 186 6.55 16.83 17.93
N GLU A 187 7.18 17.70 17.13
CA GLU A 187 6.74 19.07 16.90
C GLU A 187 5.78 19.19 15.71
N GLY A 188 5.97 18.38 14.68
CA GLY A 188 5.18 18.37 13.46
C GLY A 188 3.70 18.07 13.69
N PRO A 189 3.31 17.07 14.50
CA PRO A 189 1.92 16.85 14.87
C PRO A 189 1.26 18.05 15.56
N ILE A 190 2.01 18.77 16.41
CA ILE A 190 1.51 19.97 17.12
C ILE A 190 1.20 21.09 16.11
N LEU A 191 2.12 21.37 15.19
CA LEU A 191 1.89 22.39 14.16
C LEU A 191 0.80 21.98 13.17
N CYS A 192 0.73 20.71 12.78
CA CYS A 192 -0.38 20.21 11.94
C CYS A 192 -1.72 20.38 12.64
N ALA A 193 -1.81 20.11 13.94
CA ALA A 193 -3.04 20.31 14.72
C ALA A 193 -3.46 21.78 14.78
N ALA A 194 -2.50 22.72 14.81
CA ALA A 194 -2.78 24.16 14.75
C ALA A 194 -3.29 24.62 13.37
N LEU A 195 -2.91 23.92 12.29
CA LEU A 195 -3.34 24.21 10.92
C LEU A 195 -4.61 23.43 10.50
N ASP A 196 -4.88 22.27 11.11
CA ASP A 196 -6.04 21.44 10.75
C ASP A 196 -7.35 22.22 10.97
N LYS A 197 -8.23 22.22 9.96
CA LYS A 197 -9.50 22.96 9.95
C LYS A 197 -9.35 24.48 10.02
N MET A 198 -8.18 25.03 9.68
CA MET A 198 -7.99 26.47 9.49
C MET A 198 -9.01 27.05 8.50
N LYS A 199 -9.34 28.33 8.66
CA LYS A 199 -10.30 29.04 7.82
C LYS A 199 -9.58 29.89 6.78
N LEU A 200 -10.16 29.94 5.58
CA LEU A 200 -9.78 30.84 4.50
C LEU A 200 -10.80 31.99 4.46
N PRO A 201 -10.45 33.21 4.89
CA PRO A 201 -11.40 34.31 5.03
C PRO A 201 -12.21 34.63 3.76
N SER A 202 -11.58 34.57 2.58
CA SER A 202 -12.25 34.85 1.30
C SER A 202 -13.00 33.64 0.74
N TYR A 203 -12.78 32.45 1.33
CA TYR A 203 -13.30 31.17 0.85
C TYR A 203 -13.87 30.34 2.02
N PRO A 204 -14.90 30.85 2.74
CA PRO A 204 -15.40 30.24 3.97
C PRO A 204 -16.02 28.85 3.79
N GLU A 205 -16.43 28.49 2.57
CA GLU A 205 -16.98 27.19 2.19
C GLU A 205 -15.92 26.09 2.04
N TYR A 206 -14.63 26.46 2.03
CA TYR A 206 -13.54 25.50 1.88
C TYR A 206 -13.12 24.91 3.21
N GLU A 207 -12.82 23.60 3.21
CA GLU A 207 -12.25 22.89 4.35
C GLU A 207 -10.78 22.60 4.08
N VAL A 208 -9.91 22.95 5.01
CA VAL A 208 -8.49 22.62 4.98
C VAL A 208 -8.21 21.54 6.02
N ARG A 209 -7.52 20.47 5.60
CA ARG A 209 -7.08 19.40 6.51
C ARG A 209 -5.58 19.21 6.40
N VAL A 210 -4.92 19.12 7.55
CA VAL A 210 -3.46 19.00 7.63
C VAL A 210 -3.10 17.82 8.52
N ARG A 211 -2.28 16.92 7.99
CA ARG A 211 -1.77 15.77 8.75
C ARG A 211 -0.26 15.71 8.64
N TYR A 212 0.36 15.43 9.78
CA TYR A 212 1.78 15.15 9.86
C TYR A 212 2.10 13.86 9.09
N ALA A 213 3.23 13.84 8.40
CA ALA A 213 3.74 12.65 7.74
C ALA A 213 5.00 12.15 8.47
N THR A 214 6.19 12.47 7.96
CA THR A 214 7.49 12.06 8.54
C THR A 214 8.50 13.17 8.33
N GLU A 215 9.45 13.33 9.25
CA GLU A 215 10.37 14.47 9.27
C GLU A 215 9.61 15.82 9.09
N HIS A 216 10.18 16.79 8.39
CA HIS A 216 9.55 18.03 7.93
C HIS A 216 8.26 17.89 7.08
N ARG A 217 7.79 16.69 6.73
CA ARG A 217 6.72 16.52 5.73
C ARG A 217 5.33 16.50 6.34
N CYS A 218 4.37 17.06 5.62
CA CYS A 218 2.95 16.97 5.93
C CYS A 218 2.11 16.88 4.65
N GLY A 219 0.89 16.35 4.79
CA GLY A 219 -0.14 16.40 3.77
C GLY A 219 -1.09 17.56 4.04
N VAL A 220 -1.41 18.34 3.00
CA VAL A 220 -2.40 19.42 3.06
C VAL A 220 -3.49 19.12 2.04
N VAL A 221 -4.72 18.91 2.49
CA VAL A 221 -5.90 18.70 1.66
C VAL A 221 -6.78 19.94 1.71
N VAL A 222 -7.26 20.36 0.54
CA VAL A 222 -8.23 21.44 0.39
C VAL A 222 -9.47 20.85 -0.27
N LYS A 223 -10.63 21.04 0.38
CA LYS A 223 -11.93 20.58 -0.09
C LYS A 223 -12.82 21.78 -0.38
N GLY A 224 -13.54 21.72 -1.48
CA GLY A 224 -14.46 22.78 -1.88
C GLY A 224 -14.80 22.71 -3.36
N PRO A 225 -15.69 23.59 -3.83
CA PRO A 225 -16.15 23.59 -5.22
C PRO A 225 -15.04 24.03 -6.18
N LYS A 226 -15.15 23.64 -7.46
CA LYS A 226 -14.37 24.20 -8.58
C LYS A 226 -12.84 24.20 -8.38
N LEU A 227 -12.32 23.17 -7.72
CA LEU A 227 -10.90 22.96 -7.55
C LEU A 227 -10.28 22.29 -8.79
N SER A 228 -9.01 22.60 -9.06
CA SER A 228 -8.22 22.01 -10.14
C SER A 228 -6.84 21.59 -9.65
N GLY A 229 -6.36 20.44 -10.12
CA GLY A 229 -4.98 20.00 -9.90
C GLY A 229 -3.94 20.75 -10.76
N ASN A 230 -4.37 21.46 -11.80
CA ASN A 230 -3.49 22.08 -12.80
C ASN A 230 -3.00 23.47 -12.35
N ILE A 231 -2.28 23.49 -11.23
CA ILE A 231 -1.66 24.69 -10.68
C ILE A 231 -0.22 24.40 -10.24
N SER A 232 0.62 25.42 -10.23
CA SER A 232 1.94 25.35 -9.59
C SER A 232 1.83 25.35 -8.06
N GLY A 233 2.90 24.93 -7.39
CA GLY A 233 3.03 25.06 -5.93
C GLY A 233 3.66 26.38 -5.49
N THR A 234 3.88 26.50 -4.18
CA THR A 234 4.61 27.62 -3.55
C THR A 234 6.08 27.29 -3.25
N ASP A 235 6.46 26.01 -3.34
CA ASP A 235 7.84 25.55 -3.11
C ASP A 235 8.80 26.01 -4.25
N PRO A 236 9.87 26.77 -3.95
CA PRO A 236 10.87 27.15 -4.95
C PRO A 236 11.83 26.03 -5.37
N LEU A 237 11.68 24.83 -4.80
CA LEU A 237 12.44 23.61 -5.09
C LEU A 237 13.94 23.66 -4.72
N LYS A 238 14.46 24.82 -4.30
CA LYS A 238 15.82 25.01 -3.77
C LYS A 238 15.80 26.02 -2.62
N ASP A 239 16.68 25.81 -1.64
CA ASP A 239 16.87 26.76 -0.53
C ASP A 239 17.42 28.10 -1.05
N ASN A 240 17.24 29.15 -0.25
CA ASN A 240 17.70 30.51 -0.52
C ASN A 240 17.11 31.08 -1.82
N ARG A 241 15.82 30.81 -2.05
CA ARG A 241 15.02 31.33 -3.16
C ARG A 241 13.75 31.97 -2.64
N LEU A 242 13.18 32.87 -3.45
CA LEU A 242 11.90 33.50 -3.12
C LEU A 242 10.79 32.46 -3.01
N LEU A 243 9.91 32.61 -2.02
CA LEU A 243 8.66 31.86 -1.97
C LEU A 243 7.86 32.13 -3.26
N LEU A 244 7.34 31.08 -3.89
CA LEU A 244 6.56 31.23 -5.11
C LEU A 244 5.09 31.47 -4.79
N GLU A 245 4.43 32.23 -5.65
CA GLU A 245 2.97 32.23 -5.73
C GLU A 245 2.51 31.07 -6.61
N ALA A 246 1.45 30.38 -6.18
CA ALA A 246 0.76 29.41 -7.00
C ALA A 246 0.15 30.10 -8.22
N LYS A 247 0.33 29.50 -9.40
CA LYS A 247 -0.17 29.99 -10.68
C LYS A 247 -0.96 28.89 -11.40
N PRO A 248 -1.99 29.25 -12.19
CA PRO A 248 -2.64 28.29 -13.06
C PRO A 248 -1.65 27.78 -14.12
N LEU A 249 -1.72 26.47 -14.42
CA LEU A 249 -0.92 25.83 -15.48
C LEU A 249 -1.70 25.66 -16.78
N ASP A 250 -2.99 25.98 -16.78
CA ASP A 250 -3.85 26.05 -17.95
C ASP A 250 -4.76 27.30 -17.88
N ASN A 251 -5.59 27.48 -18.90
CA ASN A 251 -6.45 28.67 -19.02
C ASN A 251 -7.85 28.48 -18.39
N THR A 252 -8.09 27.39 -17.67
CA THR A 252 -9.39 27.12 -17.05
C THR A 252 -9.69 28.07 -15.89
N GLU A 253 -10.96 28.37 -15.68
CA GLU A 253 -11.38 29.22 -14.55
C GLU A 253 -11.14 28.50 -13.22
N GLU A 254 -11.28 27.17 -13.19
CA GLU A 254 -10.99 26.32 -12.05
C GLU A 254 -9.52 26.41 -11.64
N ALA A 255 -8.56 26.39 -12.58
CA ALA A 255 -7.14 26.54 -12.26
C ALA A 255 -6.82 27.93 -11.71
N LYS A 256 -7.36 29.00 -12.32
CA LYS A 256 -7.17 30.38 -11.83
C LYS A 256 -7.74 30.56 -10.43
N HIS A 257 -8.98 30.08 -10.22
CA HIS A 257 -9.65 30.10 -8.94
C HIS A 257 -8.85 29.34 -7.88
N THR A 258 -8.41 28.13 -8.20
CA THR A 258 -7.62 27.30 -7.27
C THR A 258 -6.29 27.95 -6.89
N ALA A 259 -5.58 28.56 -7.84
CA ALA A 259 -4.34 29.27 -7.56
C ALA A 259 -4.57 30.41 -6.53
N ASN A 260 -5.68 31.15 -6.65
CA ASN A 260 -6.03 32.20 -5.68
C ASN A 260 -6.36 31.64 -4.29
N VAL A 261 -7.13 30.54 -4.22
CA VAL A 261 -7.41 29.82 -2.96
C VAL A 261 -6.12 29.37 -2.28
N VAL A 262 -5.19 28.80 -3.05
CA VAL A 262 -3.92 28.27 -2.54
C VAL A 262 -2.95 29.37 -2.08
N ASN A 263 -2.95 30.52 -2.76
CA ASN A 263 -2.18 31.68 -2.32
C ASN A 263 -2.72 32.27 -1.00
N GLU A 264 -4.04 32.28 -0.78
CA GLU A 264 -4.62 32.65 0.52
C GLU A 264 -4.28 31.62 1.60
N LEU A 265 -4.40 30.33 1.27
CA LEU A 265 -3.99 29.22 2.15
C LEU A 265 -2.55 29.39 2.64
N SER A 266 -1.60 29.65 1.73
CA SER A 266 -0.19 29.85 2.09
C SER A 266 0.00 31.02 3.06
N LYS A 267 -0.75 32.12 2.87
CA LYS A 267 -0.69 33.31 3.75
C LYS A 267 -1.25 33.00 5.14
N GLU A 268 -2.40 32.36 5.22
CA GLU A 268 -3.02 32.03 6.51
C GLU A 268 -2.21 30.97 7.27
N ILE A 269 -1.61 29.99 6.58
CA ILE A 269 -0.65 29.06 7.20
C ILE A 269 0.50 29.84 7.86
N SER A 270 1.12 30.76 7.11
CA SER A 270 2.26 31.54 7.61
C SER A 270 1.88 32.30 8.88
N LYS A 271 0.74 32.98 8.85
CA LYS A 271 0.22 33.77 9.96
C LYS A 271 -0.03 32.94 11.22
N ILE A 272 -0.62 31.75 11.09
CA ILE A 272 -0.85 30.83 12.21
C ILE A 272 0.50 30.36 12.78
N LEU A 273 1.44 29.94 11.93
CA LEU A 273 2.71 29.38 12.38
C LEU A 273 3.64 30.43 13.00
N VAL A 274 3.70 31.64 12.46
CA VAL A 274 4.47 32.75 13.04
C VAL A 274 3.97 33.09 14.45
N ALA A 275 2.65 33.05 14.66
CA ALA A 275 2.06 33.31 15.97
C ALA A 275 2.22 32.14 16.97
N HIS A 276 2.51 30.93 16.48
CA HIS A 276 2.49 29.72 17.29
C HIS A 276 3.62 29.70 18.34
N PRO A 277 3.33 29.44 19.65
CA PRO A 277 4.34 29.45 20.72
C PRO A 277 5.53 28.53 20.50
N LEU A 278 5.32 27.41 19.80
CA LEU A 278 6.40 26.45 19.48
C LEU A 278 7.53 27.09 18.67
N ASN A 279 7.21 27.99 17.73
CA ASN A 279 8.25 28.66 16.94
C ASN A 279 9.06 29.66 17.78
N LYS A 280 8.46 30.27 18.81
CA LYS A 280 9.21 31.07 19.79
C LYS A 280 10.20 30.19 20.57
N LYS A 281 9.75 29.01 21.01
CA LYS A 281 10.60 28.01 21.67
C LYS A 281 11.75 27.55 20.77
N ARG A 282 11.46 27.17 19.51
CA ARG A 282 12.50 26.79 18.53
C ARG A 282 13.54 27.89 18.36
N ALA A 283 13.11 29.14 18.21
CA ALA A 283 14.03 30.27 18.10
C ALA A 283 14.92 30.45 19.34
N THR A 284 14.38 30.32 20.56
CA THR A 284 15.19 30.38 21.80
C THR A 284 16.19 29.24 21.93
N GLU A 285 15.90 28.09 21.32
CA GLU A 285 16.80 26.93 21.26
C GLU A 285 17.81 27.01 20.10
N GLY A 286 17.80 28.08 19.31
CA GLY A 286 18.66 28.22 18.12
C GLY A 286 18.27 27.31 16.95
N LYS A 287 17.09 26.68 16.99
CA LYS A 287 16.54 25.86 15.90
C LYS A 287 15.89 26.75 14.84
N ASN A 288 15.88 26.24 13.61
CA ASN A 288 15.11 26.81 12.50
C ASN A 288 13.61 26.88 12.85
N ILE A 289 12.99 28.05 12.77
CA ILE A 289 11.53 28.16 12.91
C ILE A 289 10.82 27.49 11.73
N ALA A 290 9.68 26.86 12.00
CA ALA A 290 8.79 26.26 11.01
C ALA A 290 7.60 27.21 10.80
N ASN A 291 7.82 28.30 10.07
CA ASN A 291 6.86 29.40 9.94
C ASN A 291 6.13 29.45 8.59
N ILE A 292 6.39 28.51 7.68
CA ILE A 292 5.62 28.32 6.45
C ILE A 292 5.47 26.82 6.17
N VAL A 293 4.46 26.47 5.37
CA VAL A 293 4.37 25.17 4.70
C VAL A 293 4.49 25.39 3.20
N LEU A 294 5.50 24.76 2.58
CA LEU A 294 5.70 24.79 1.14
C LEU A 294 4.76 23.78 0.48
N LEU A 295 3.83 24.27 -0.34
CA LEU A 295 2.83 23.47 -1.03
C LEU A 295 3.41 23.04 -2.37
N ARG A 296 3.49 21.72 -2.60
CA ARG A 296 4.11 21.14 -3.80
C ARG A 296 3.27 19.98 -4.34
N GLY A 297 3.33 19.81 -5.66
CA GLY A 297 2.77 18.65 -6.33
C GLY A 297 1.27 18.55 -6.12
N CYS A 298 0.55 19.62 -6.43
CA CYS A 298 -0.91 19.64 -6.39
C CYS A 298 -1.43 18.41 -7.13
N GLY A 299 -2.21 17.60 -6.44
CA GLY A 299 -2.91 16.46 -7.04
C GLY A 299 -4.37 16.52 -6.69
N ILE A 300 -5.25 16.32 -7.67
CA ILE A 300 -6.69 16.21 -7.43
C ILE A 300 -7.06 14.74 -7.27
N ARG A 301 -7.94 14.42 -6.32
CA ARG A 301 -8.48 13.06 -6.18
C ARG A 301 -9.23 12.71 -7.46
N ILE A 302 -8.69 11.71 -8.16
CA ILE A 302 -9.19 11.27 -9.46
C ILE A 302 -10.62 10.74 -9.35
N GLU A 303 -11.41 11.01 -10.38
CA GLU A 303 -12.75 10.45 -10.53
C GLU A 303 -12.72 9.34 -11.56
N VAL A 304 -12.78 8.09 -11.09
CA VAL A 304 -12.70 6.89 -11.93
C VAL A 304 -13.70 5.83 -11.50
N PRO A 305 -14.14 4.93 -12.40
CA PRO A 305 -14.91 3.76 -12.00
C PRO A 305 -14.13 2.92 -10.99
N ALA A 306 -14.79 2.47 -9.91
CA ALA A 306 -14.17 1.57 -8.95
C ALA A 306 -13.68 0.27 -9.62
N PHE A 307 -12.63 -0.34 -9.07
CA PHE A 307 -12.00 -1.54 -9.62
C PHE A 307 -12.99 -2.71 -9.74
N GLU A 308 -13.82 -2.95 -8.72
CA GLU A 308 -14.87 -4.00 -8.77
C GLU A 308 -15.86 -3.75 -9.91
N LYS A 309 -16.18 -2.48 -10.21
CA LYS A 309 -17.06 -2.13 -11.34
C LYS A 309 -16.37 -2.36 -12.69
N ASN A 310 -15.07 -2.09 -12.80
CA ASN A 310 -14.33 -2.22 -14.06
C ASN A 310 -13.98 -3.68 -14.38
N HIS A 311 -13.69 -4.48 -13.35
CA HIS A 311 -13.13 -5.83 -13.53
C HIS A 311 -14.03 -6.96 -13.04
N GLY A 312 -15.07 -6.67 -12.26
CA GLY A 312 -15.97 -7.69 -11.70
C GLY A 312 -15.32 -8.55 -10.61
N LEU A 313 -14.20 -8.11 -10.05
CA LEU A 313 -13.44 -8.77 -8.99
C LEU A 313 -13.41 -7.85 -7.78
N ARG A 314 -13.74 -8.36 -6.59
CA ARG A 314 -13.62 -7.58 -5.37
C ARG A 314 -12.14 -7.51 -4.92
N PRO A 315 -11.54 -6.31 -4.82
CA PRO A 315 -10.11 -6.18 -4.58
C PRO A 315 -9.75 -5.83 -3.13
N CYS A 316 -8.59 -6.30 -2.68
CA CYS A 316 -7.88 -5.78 -1.51
C CYS A 316 -6.39 -5.58 -1.82
N MET A 317 -5.71 -4.81 -0.99
CA MET A 317 -4.30 -4.45 -1.20
C MET A 317 -3.53 -4.35 0.12
N VAL A 318 -2.33 -4.93 0.16
CA VAL A 318 -1.32 -4.61 1.18
C VAL A 318 -0.29 -3.69 0.52
N ALA A 319 -0.37 -2.40 0.85
CA ALA A 319 0.52 -1.36 0.32
C ALA A 319 1.03 -0.45 1.44
N PRO A 320 2.23 -0.69 1.99
CA PRO A 320 2.78 0.17 3.03
C PRO A 320 3.18 1.55 2.48
N THR A 321 3.51 1.62 1.19
CA THR A 321 3.86 2.88 0.51
C THR A 321 2.61 3.73 0.33
N LYS A 322 2.60 4.93 0.91
CA LYS A 322 1.42 5.79 0.98
C LYS A 322 0.86 6.18 -0.39
N ILE A 323 1.74 6.40 -1.39
CA ILE A 323 1.29 6.69 -2.76
C ILE A 323 0.49 5.53 -3.36
N ILE A 324 0.94 4.29 -3.15
CA ILE A 324 0.26 3.08 -3.68
C ILE A 324 -1.03 2.82 -2.93
N ALA A 325 -1.03 2.97 -1.59
CA ALA A 325 -2.24 2.87 -0.79
C ALA A 325 -3.30 3.89 -1.22
N GLY A 326 -2.92 5.16 -1.41
CA GLY A 326 -3.86 6.19 -1.84
C GLY A 326 -4.35 6.04 -3.28
N LEU A 327 -3.52 5.48 -4.17
CA LEU A 327 -3.96 5.06 -5.49
C LEU A 327 -5.02 3.95 -5.36
N GLY A 328 -4.75 2.90 -4.59
CA GLY A 328 -5.72 1.83 -4.32
C GLY A 328 -7.06 2.36 -3.78
N LEU A 329 -7.01 3.26 -2.78
CA LEU A 329 -8.19 3.93 -2.23
C LEU A 329 -8.95 4.77 -3.27
N SER A 330 -8.25 5.36 -4.23
CA SER A 330 -8.87 6.11 -5.33
C SER A 330 -9.61 5.19 -6.30
N LEU A 331 -9.16 3.94 -6.43
CA LEU A 331 -9.81 2.91 -7.23
C LEU A 331 -10.87 2.11 -6.46
N GLY A 332 -11.12 2.45 -5.19
CA GLY A 332 -12.06 1.71 -4.33
C GLY A 332 -11.53 0.33 -3.89
N ILE A 333 -10.22 0.20 -3.73
CA ILE A 333 -9.56 -1.00 -3.21
C ILE A 333 -9.39 -0.88 -1.69
N ASP A 334 -9.81 -1.91 -0.96
CA ASP A 334 -9.64 -1.97 0.48
C ASP A 334 -8.16 -2.20 0.84
N ILE A 335 -7.60 -1.32 1.68
CA ILE A 335 -6.20 -1.41 2.11
C ILE A 335 -6.13 -2.22 3.40
N LEU A 336 -5.53 -3.41 3.35
CA LEU A 336 -5.40 -4.32 4.47
C LEU A 336 -4.29 -3.88 5.44
N GLU A 337 -4.53 -4.06 6.73
CA GLU A 337 -3.51 -3.98 7.76
C GLU A 337 -2.57 -5.21 7.70
N ALA A 338 -1.27 -4.96 7.68
CA ALA A 338 -0.22 -5.98 7.78
C ALA A 338 0.85 -5.51 8.76
N LEU A 339 0.84 -6.05 9.98
CA LEU A 339 1.73 -5.62 11.06
C LEU A 339 3.20 -5.78 10.68
N GLY A 340 4.01 -4.73 10.85
CA GLY A 340 5.42 -4.73 10.46
C GLY A 340 5.68 -4.60 8.96
N ALA A 341 4.66 -4.38 8.13
CA ALA A 341 4.86 -3.99 6.74
C ALA A 341 5.23 -2.49 6.66
N THR A 342 6.52 -2.18 6.64
CA THR A 342 7.03 -0.79 6.62
C THR A 342 7.28 -0.27 5.20
N GLY A 343 7.49 -1.17 4.23
CA GLY A 343 7.86 -0.81 2.86
C GLY A 343 9.36 -0.61 2.64
N ASP A 344 10.12 -0.30 3.70
CA ASP A 344 11.58 -0.20 3.68
C ASP A 344 12.27 -1.54 3.97
N TYR A 345 13.60 -1.55 4.12
CA TYR A 345 14.40 -2.75 4.43
C TYR A 345 14.06 -3.45 5.77
N ARG A 346 13.21 -2.85 6.63
CA ARG A 346 12.73 -3.47 7.86
C ARG A 346 11.39 -4.19 7.68
N THR A 347 10.84 -4.20 6.46
CA THR A 347 9.51 -4.73 6.20
C THR A 347 9.44 -6.24 6.46
N LEU A 348 8.36 -6.69 7.10
CA LEU A 348 8.07 -8.12 7.28
C LEU A 348 7.27 -8.67 6.10
N LEU A 349 7.95 -9.37 5.19
CA LEU A 349 7.32 -9.99 4.02
C LEU A 349 6.30 -11.08 4.42
N THR A 350 6.60 -11.89 5.44
CA THR A 350 5.68 -12.90 5.99
C THR A 350 4.33 -12.31 6.41
N SER A 351 4.34 -11.11 7.01
CA SER A 351 3.11 -10.43 7.44
C SER A 351 2.25 -10.01 6.24
N LYS A 352 2.89 -9.48 5.19
CA LYS A 352 2.19 -9.13 3.93
C LYS A 352 1.57 -10.35 3.26
N ALA A 353 2.34 -11.44 3.14
CA ALA A 353 1.87 -12.71 2.58
C ALA A 353 0.68 -13.27 3.38
N THR A 354 0.79 -13.25 4.71
CA THR A 354 -0.26 -13.72 5.62
C THR A 354 -1.54 -12.89 5.50
N ALA A 355 -1.44 -11.56 5.45
CA ALA A 355 -2.59 -10.69 5.31
C ALA A 355 -3.36 -10.95 4.00
N ILE A 356 -2.65 -11.07 2.88
CA ILE A 356 -3.24 -11.39 1.58
C ILE A 356 -3.85 -12.80 1.57
N ALA A 357 -3.14 -13.80 2.07
CA ALA A 357 -3.65 -15.17 2.15
C ALA A 357 -4.94 -15.24 2.99
N ASN A 358 -4.99 -14.56 4.13
CA ASN A 358 -6.16 -14.53 5.00
C ASN A 358 -7.35 -13.83 4.33
N ALA A 359 -7.11 -12.68 3.69
CA ALA A 359 -8.16 -11.94 2.97
C ALA A 359 -8.73 -12.75 1.78
N LEU A 360 -7.86 -13.45 1.05
CA LEU A 360 -8.23 -14.34 -0.04
C LEU A 360 -8.77 -15.69 0.42
N SER A 361 -8.64 -16.06 1.69
CA SER A 361 -9.15 -17.35 2.20
C SER A 361 -10.44 -17.20 3.02
N ALA A 362 -10.93 -15.98 3.24
CA ALA A 362 -12.17 -15.78 3.99
C ALA A 362 -13.39 -16.41 3.28
N PRO A 363 -14.33 -17.04 4.00
CA PRO A 363 -14.44 -17.07 5.47
C PRO A 363 -13.65 -18.18 6.16
N VAL A 364 -12.90 -19.05 5.45
CA VAL A 364 -12.09 -20.12 6.07
C VAL A 364 -11.03 -19.53 7.00
N ARG A 365 -10.52 -18.34 6.67
CA ARG A 365 -9.65 -17.54 7.54
C ARG A 365 -10.29 -16.18 7.83
N THR A 366 -9.94 -15.61 8.98
CA THR A 366 -10.41 -14.27 9.36
C THR A 366 -9.73 -13.22 8.48
N CYS A 367 -10.53 -12.38 7.83
CA CYS A 367 -10.02 -11.26 7.07
C CYS A 367 -9.29 -10.25 7.99
N PRO A 368 -8.13 -9.69 7.58
CA PRO A 368 -7.52 -8.58 8.29
C PRO A 368 -8.42 -7.35 8.36
N ASN A 369 -8.10 -6.43 9.27
CA ASN A 369 -8.72 -5.12 9.27
C ASN A 369 -8.28 -4.29 8.05
N ILE A 370 -9.08 -3.28 7.74
CA ILE A 370 -8.84 -2.33 6.65
C ILE A 370 -8.59 -0.93 7.19
N PHE A 371 -7.71 -0.23 6.52
CA PHE A 371 -7.42 1.18 6.74
C PHE A 371 -8.48 2.07 6.08
N VAL A 372 -9.01 3.03 6.83
CA VAL A 372 -10.01 3.99 6.34
C VAL A 372 -9.50 5.42 6.55
N PRO A 373 -9.22 6.18 5.47
CA PRO A 373 -8.79 7.56 5.61
C PRO A 373 -9.79 8.41 6.40
N GLY A 374 -9.27 9.26 7.29
CA GLY A 374 -10.07 10.15 8.14
C GLY A 374 -10.60 9.52 9.43
N GLU A 375 -10.39 8.22 9.63
CA GLU A 375 -10.75 7.50 10.85
C GLU A 375 -9.47 7.04 11.56
N ASP A 376 -9.44 7.18 12.89
CA ASP A 376 -8.28 6.76 13.70
C ASP A 376 -8.35 5.25 14.02
N GLU A 377 -9.51 4.60 13.82
CA GLU A 377 -9.74 3.18 14.06
C GLU A 377 -9.85 2.40 12.74
N HIS A 378 -9.26 1.19 12.70
CA HIS A 378 -9.40 0.29 11.57
C HIS A 378 -10.77 -0.41 11.58
N LYS A 379 -11.31 -0.70 10.40
CA LYS A 379 -12.56 -1.45 10.24
C LYS A 379 -12.28 -2.93 9.98
N PRO A 380 -13.16 -3.86 10.37
CA PRO A 380 -13.03 -5.25 9.93
C PRO A 380 -13.14 -5.33 8.40
N GLY A 381 -12.29 -6.15 7.77
CA GLY A 381 -12.41 -6.42 6.34
C GLY A 381 -13.63 -7.26 5.98
N VAL A 382 -13.81 -7.50 4.68
CA VAL A 382 -14.99 -8.19 4.15
C VAL A 382 -15.05 -9.65 4.62
N SER A 383 -16.17 -10.02 5.27
CA SER A 383 -16.34 -11.34 5.89
C SER A 383 -16.34 -12.52 4.91
N ASP A 384 -16.76 -12.30 3.67
CA ASP A 384 -16.76 -13.31 2.60
C ASP A 384 -15.45 -13.30 1.79
N GLY A 385 -14.49 -12.44 2.15
CA GLY A 385 -13.20 -12.27 1.48
C GLY A 385 -13.24 -11.46 0.19
N TYR A 386 -12.14 -11.56 -0.54
CA TYR A 386 -11.85 -10.84 -1.78
C TYR A 386 -11.52 -11.81 -2.92
N ASP A 387 -11.67 -11.34 -4.15
CA ASP A 387 -11.39 -12.11 -5.37
C ASP A 387 -10.01 -11.77 -5.94
N PHE A 388 -9.46 -10.61 -5.60
CA PHE A 388 -8.16 -10.13 -6.07
C PHE A 388 -7.37 -9.49 -4.92
N GLY A 389 -6.25 -10.09 -4.54
CA GLY A 389 -5.39 -9.61 -3.46
C GLY A 389 -4.07 -9.08 -4.01
N PHE A 390 -3.85 -7.77 -3.90
CA PHE A 390 -2.65 -7.09 -4.37
C PHE A 390 -1.61 -6.98 -3.25
N LEU A 391 -0.50 -7.70 -3.36
CA LEU A 391 0.63 -7.67 -2.45
C LEU A 391 1.74 -6.79 -3.03
N HIS A 392 1.98 -5.61 -2.47
CA HIS A 392 3.04 -4.71 -2.91
C HIS A 392 4.35 -4.95 -2.13
N ILE A 393 5.48 -5.07 -2.84
CA ILE A 393 6.82 -5.22 -2.26
C ILE A 393 7.72 -4.07 -2.73
N LYS A 394 7.99 -3.10 -1.86
CA LYS A 394 8.74 -1.87 -2.20
C LYS A 394 10.27 -1.97 -2.05
N ALA A 395 10.75 -2.76 -1.09
CA ALA A 395 12.16 -2.77 -0.71
C ALA A 395 13.14 -3.12 -1.84
N ILE A 396 12.69 -3.82 -2.89
CA ILE A 396 13.55 -4.18 -4.03
C ILE A 396 13.85 -2.96 -4.92
N ASP A 397 12.89 -2.06 -5.07
CA ASP A 397 13.07 -0.79 -5.77
C ASP A 397 14.04 0.15 -5.02
N ASP A 398 13.92 0.23 -3.69
CA ASP A 398 14.88 0.99 -2.86
C ASP A 398 16.32 0.50 -3.08
N ALA A 399 16.51 -0.82 -3.22
CA ALA A 399 17.82 -1.40 -3.50
C ALA A 399 18.35 -1.02 -4.89
N GLY A 400 17.45 -0.88 -5.88
CA GLY A 400 17.75 -0.32 -7.20
C GLY A 400 18.27 1.10 -7.09
N HIS A 401 17.51 1.99 -6.44
CA HIS A 401 17.88 3.39 -6.21
C HIS A 401 19.19 3.57 -5.44
N ASP A 402 19.39 2.75 -4.40
CA ASP A 402 20.59 2.78 -3.56
C ASP A 402 21.82 2.15 -4.24
N LYS A 403 21.66 1.61 -5.46
CA LYS A 403 22.69 0.84 -6.18
C LYS A 403 23.21 -0.34 -5.37
N ALA A 404 22.37 -0.89 -4.49
CA ALA A 404 22.70 -1.94 -3.56
C ALA A 404 22.59 -3.32 -4.23
N THR A 405 23.46 -3.60 -5.19
CA THR A 405 23.41 -4.81 -6.04
C THR A 405 23.28 -6.11 -5.23
N VAL A 406 24.13 -6.30 -4.22
CA VAL A 406 24.12 -7.50 -3.36
C VAL A 406 22.79 -7.64 -2.63
N PHE A 407 22.29 -6.52 -2.09
CA PHE A 407 21.01 -6.49 -1.39
C PHE A 407 19.86 -6.83 -2.34
N LYS A 408 19.87 -6.31 -3.57
CA LYS A 408 18.79 -6.57 -4.54
C LYS A 408 18.66 -8.07 -4.83
N VAL A 409 19.79 -8.78 -5.03
CA VAL A 409 19.83 -10.25 -5.20
C VAL A 409 19.28 -10.97 -3.96
N LYS A 410 19.89 -10.77 -2.79
CA LYS A 410 19.46 -11.45 -1.54
C LYS A 410 18.00 -11.09 -1.18
N GLY A 411 17.58 -9.86 -1.49
CA GLY A 411 16.22 -9.37 -1.30
C GLY A 411 15.21 -10.12 -2.17
N LEU A 412 15.54 -10.40 -3.43
CA LEU A 412 14.70 -11.21 -4.32
C LEU A 412 14.57 -12.66 -3.81
N GLU A 413 15.62 -13.24 -3.24
CA GLU A 413 15.54 -14.56 -2.57
C GLU A 413 14.62 -14.53 -1.34
N ALA A 414 14.65 -13.44 -0.58
CA ALA A 414 13.74 -13.24 0.54
C ALA A 414 12.27 -13.07 0.08
N VAL A 415 12.04 -12.41 -1.06
CA VAL A 415 10.73 -12.33 -1.71
C VAL A 415 10.26 -13.71 -2.15
N ASP A 416 11.12 -14.49 -2.79
CA ASP A 416 10.83 -15.86 -3.22
C ASP A 416 10.39 -16.75 -2.04
N LYS A 417 11.10 -16.68 -0.91
CA LYS A 417 10.70 -17.36 0.32
C LYS A 417 9.31 -16.94 0.81
N ALA A 418 8.97 -15.65 0.73
CA ALA A 418 7.65 -15.15 1.11
C ALA A 418 6.53 -15.63 0.17
N ILE A 419 6.84 -15.83 -1.12
CA ILE A 419 5.94 -16.43 -2.09
C ILE A 419 5.64 -17.89 -1.74
N GLY A 420 6.66 -18.65 -1.31
CA GLY A 420 6.46 -19.99 -0.76
C GLY A 420 5.51 -20.00 0.44
N GLN A 421 5.66 -19.06 1.37
CA GLN A 421 4.74 -18.90 2.51
C GLN A 421 3.32 -18.56 2.06
N LEU A 422 3.15 -17.63 1.13
CA LEU A 422 1.85 -17.27 0.55
C LEU A 422 1.18 -18.50 -0.08
N ALA A 423 1.92 -19.24 -0.92
CA ALA A 423 1.41 -20.42 -1.60
C ALA A 423 1.00 -21.52 -0.62
N ARG A 424 1.78 -21.76 0.45
CA ARG A 424 1.41 -22.68 1.52
C ARG A 424 0.08 -22.31 2.17
N LEU A 425 -0.08 -21.05 2.58
CA LEU A 425 -1.29 -20.58 3.27
C LEU A 425 -2.53 -20.67 2.38
N LEU A 426 -2.38 -20.36 1.09
CA LEU A 426 -3.45 -20.49 0.10
C LEU A 426 -3.77 -21.97 -0.18
N TRP A 427 -2.77 -22.85 -0.24
CA TRP A 427 -2.97 -24.28 -0.47
C TRP A 427 -3.74 -24.94 0.67
N GLU A 428 -3.37 -24.61 1.92
CA GLU A 428 -4.11 -25.04 3.11
C GLU A 428 -5.60 -24.62 3.04
N ALA A 429 -5.90 -23.45 2.47
CA ALA A 429 -7.27 -22.98 2.29
C ALA A 429 -7.99 -23.65 1.11
N GLU A 430 -7.31 -23.84 -0.03
CA GLU A 430 -7.84 -24.53 -1.21
C GLU A 430 -8.21 -25.98 -0.89
N SER A 431 -7.35 -26.69 -0.17
CA SER A 431 -7.60 -28.07 0.25
C SER A 431 -8.76 -28.19 1.26
N ALA A 432 -9.06 -27.12 2.01
CA ALA A 432 -10.09 -27.10 3.05
C ALA A 432 -11.42 -26.48 2.61
N GLY A 433 -11.49 -25.85 1.43
CA GLY A 433 -12.60 -24.99 1.05
C GLY A 433 -12.88 -24.97 -0.46
N PRO A 434 -13.97 -24.32 -0.88
CA PRO A 434 -14.36 -24.26 -2.28
C PRO A 434 -13.60 -23.14 -3.01
N PHE A 435 -12.28 -23.17 -2.99
CA PHE A 435 -11.43 -22.16 -3.65
C PHE A 435 -10.70 -22.73 -4.85
N GLN A 436 -10.31 -21.83 -5.74
CA GLN A 436 -9.33 -22.08 -6.77
C GLN A 436 -8.44 -20.84 -6.83
N PHE A 437 -7.20 -20.96 -6.39
CA PHE A 437 -6.27 -19.84 -6.34
C PHE A 437 -5.37 -19.77 -7.58
N PHE A 438 -5.00 -18.55 -7.91
CA PHE A 438 -4.08 -18.21 -8.98
C PHE A 438 -2.97 -17.32 -8.42
N LEU A 439 -1.73 -17.60 -8.81
CA LEU A 439 -0.57 -16.81 -8.44
C LEU A 439 -0.13 -15.99 -9.65
N CYS A 440 -0.05 -14.66 -9.49
CA CYS A 440 0.39 -13.74 -10.52
C CYS A 440 1.55 -12.92 -9.97
N VAL A 441 2.68 -12.84 -10.68
CA VAL A 441 3.87 -12.09 -10.24
C VAL A 441 4.40 -11.22 -11.36
N THR A 442 4.71 -9.96 -11.05
CA THR A 442 5.40 -9.04 -11.96
C THR A 442 6.00 -7.85 -11.19
N GLY A 443 6.60 -6.89 -11.91
CA GLY A 443 6.98 -5.58 -11.38
C GLY A 443 6.12 -4.45 -11.94
N ASP A 444 6.26 -3.24 -11.39
CA ASP A 444 5.63 -2.03 -11.94
C ASP A 444 6.55 -1.24 -12.88
N HIS A 445 7.86 -1.34 -12.73
CA HIS A 445 8.87 -0.80 -13.63
C HIS A 445 10.23 -1.46 -13.36
N SER A 446 11.22 -1.06 -14.16
CA SER A 446 12.61 -1.50 -14.00
C SER A 446 13.40 -0.41 -13.29
N THR A 447 14.12 -0.77 -12.23
CA THR A 447 15.02 0.15 -11.49
C THR A 447 16.44 -0.43 -11.47
N PRO A 448 17.20 -0.30 -12.57
CA PRO A 448 18.49 -0.94 -12.68
C PRO A 448 19.49 -0.40 -11.68
N VAL A 449 20.16 -1.30 -10.96
CA VAL A 449 21.13 -0.92 -9.90
C VAL A 449 22.31 -0.12 -10.43
N GLU A 450 22.69 -0.29 -11.69
CA GLU A 450 23.75 0.52 -12.33
C GLU A 450 23.29 1.98 -12.51
N TYR A 451 22.01 2.20 -12.80
CA TYR A 451 21.45 3.52 -13.07
C TYR A 451 21.09 4.23 -11.77
N GLY A 452 20.42 3.53 -10.86
CA GLY A 452 19.90 4.09 -9.60
C GLY A 452 18.60 4.88 -9.75
N ASP A 453 17.91 4.71 -10.88
CA ASP A 453 16.64 5.37 -11.17
C ASP A 453 15.78 4.49 -12.09
N HIS A 454 14.50 4.83 -12.20
CA HIS A 454 13.55 4.13 -13.04
C HIS A 454 13.98 4.20 -14.51
N SER A 455 13.73 3.12 -15.23
CA SER A 455 14.14 2.93 -16.61
C SER A 455 12.98 2.40 -17.47
N PHE A 456 13.22 2.14 -18.75
CA PHE A 456 12.18 1.87 -19.74
C PHE A 456 12.11 0.40 -20.19
N GLU A 457 12.97 -0.43 -19.61
CA GLU A 457 13.07 -1.86 -19.86
C GLU A 457 11.77 -2.55 -19.41
N PRO A 458 11.22 -3.47 -20.22
CA PRO A 458 10.02 -4.20 -19.84
C PRO A 458 10.31 -5.12 -18.64
N VAL A 459 9.28 -5.42 -17.87
CA VAL A 459 9.38 -6.27 -16.67
C VAL A 459 8.84 -7.68 -16.95
N PRO A 460 9.39 -8.73 -16.33
CA PRO A 460 8.86 -10.08 -16.49
C PRO A 460 7.48 -10.22 -15.82
N PHE A 461 6.61 -11.00 -16.44
CA PHE A 461 5.26 -11.31 -15.97
C PHE A 461 5.04 -12.81 -16.00
N THR A 462 4.46 -13.36 -14.94
CA THR A 462 4.05 -14.77 -14.88
C THR A 462 2.73 -14.98 -14.12
N LEU A 463 1.95 -15.98 -14.55
CA LEU A 463 0.65 -16.33 -14.00
C LEU A 463 0.40 -17.84 -14.08
N CYS A 464 0.09 -18.47 -12.95
CA CYS A 464 -0.25 -19.89 -12.89
C CYS A 464 -1.43 -20.18 -11.96
N ARG A 465 -1.97 -21.40 -12.02
CA ARG A 465 -2.87 -21.93 -10.98
C ARG A 465 -2.04 -22.40 -9.79
N LEU A 466 -2.55 -22.23 -8.57
CA LEU A 466 -1.85 -22.68 -7.37
C LEU A 466 -1.58 -24.19 -7.38
N LYS A 467 -2.56 -24.99 -7.82
CA LYS A 467 -2.40 -26.44 -7.97
C LYS A 467 -1.23 -26.84 -8.88
N ASP A 468 -1.04 -26.11 -9.98
CA ASP A 468 0.04 -26.41 -10.92
C ASP A 468 1.41 -26.00 -10.33
N TYR A 469 1.46 -24.88 -9.60
CA TYR A 469 2.61 -24.51 -8.78
C TYR A 469 2.96 -25.60 -7.74
N VAL A 470 1.96 -26.14 -7.03
CA VAL A 470 2.17 -27.24 -6.07
C VAL A 470 2.81 -28.44 -6.75
N GLY A 471 2.38 -28.77 -7.98
CA GLY A 471 3.02 -29.80 -8.79
C GLY A 471 4.49 -29.47 -9.14
N ALA A 472 4.74 -28.24 -9.59
CA ALA A 472 6.07 -27.78 -10.01
C ALA A 472 7.10 -27.77 -8.87
N VAL A 473 6.71 -27.46 -7.63
CA VAL A 473 7.62 -27.50 -6.46
C VAL A 473 7.83 -28.90 -5.89
N GLY A 474 7.22 -29.94 -6.47
CA GLY A 474 7.39 -31.34 -6.04
C GLY A 474 6.25 -31.91 -5.20
N GLY A 475 5.09 -31.26 -5.17
CA GLY A 475 3.86 -31.75 -4.57
C GLY A 475 3.52 -31.16 -3.20
N GLU A 476 2.35 -31.55 -2.70
CA GLU A 476 1.76 -31.03 -1.47
C GLU A 476 2.68 -31.16 -0.24
N SER A 477 3.40 -32.27 -0.09
CA SER A 477 4.31 -32.47 1.04
C SER A 477 5.40 -31.41 1.11
N VAL A 478 5.90 -30.91 -0.02
CA VAL A 478 6.94 -29.87 -0.06
C VAL A 478 6.36 -28.53 0.38
N VAL A 479 5.19 -28.17 -0.16
CA VAL A 479 4.47 -26.94 0.17
C VAL A 479 4.12 -26.87 1.67
N LEU A 480 3.63 -27.97 2.25
CA LEU A 480 3.25 -28.01 3.66
C LEU A 480 4.46 -27.96 4.62
N GLN A 481 5.67 -28.29 4.15
CA GLN A 481 6.90 -28.17 4.92
C GLN A 481 7.49 -26.75 4.93
N THR A 482 7.05 -25.85 4.03
CA THR A 482 7.53 -24.47 3.98
C THR A 482 7.30 -23.75 5.31
N SER A 483 8.35 -23.34 6.03
CA SER A 483 8.20 -22.65 7.32
C SER A 483 7.39 -21.35 7.19
N LEU A 484 6.46 -21.13 8.12
CA LEU A 484 5.67 -19.91 8.27
C LEU A 484 6.28 -18.91 9.27
N ASP A 485 7.48 -19.21 9.78
CA ASP A 485 8.17 -18.32 10.72
C ASP A 485 8.49 -16.99 10.03
N THR A 486 8.43 -15.92 10.82
CA THR A 486 8.86 -14.62 10.34
C THR A 486 10.36 -14.63 10.09
N PHE A 487 10.77 -13.92 9.05
CA PHE A 487 12.18 -13.70 8.76
C PHE A 487 12.40 -12.23 8.36
N PRO A 488 13.54 -11.62 8.74
CA PRO A 488 13.89 -10.29 8.29
C PRO A 488 14.35 -10.34 6.83
N LEU A 489 14.31 -9.18 6.15
CA LEU A 489 15.11 -9.00 4.95
C LEU A 489 16.61 -9.15 5.29
N PRO A 490 17.44 -9.61 4.32
CA PRO A 490 18.85 -9.86 4.56
C PRO A 490 19.60 -8.57 4.91
N THR A 491 20.62 -8.70 5.75
CA THR A 491 21.64 -7.67 5.93
C THR A 491 22.82 -7.94 5.00
N VAL A 492 23.44 -6.88 4.48
CA VAL A 492 24.68 -7.00 3.68
C VAL A 492 25.84 -6.57 4.56
N GLU A 493 26.80 -7.47 4.78
CA GLU A 493 28.00 -7.20 5.59
C GLU A 493 29.16 -6.65 4.75
N ALA A 494 30.13 -6.00 5.39
CA ALA A 494 31.31 -5.49 4.71
C ALA A 494 32.19 -6.67 4.22
N GLY A 495 32.22 -6.88 2.91
CA GLY A 495 32.91 -8.00 2.28
C GLY A 495 31.98 -9.04 1.68
N ASP A 496 30.66 -8.93 1.89
CA ASP A 496 29.69 -9.63 1.04
C ASP A 496 29.90 -9.20 -0.41
N ASP A 497 30.30 -10.15 -1.24
CA ASP A 497 30.33 -10.00 -2.67
C ASP A 497 29.43 -11.06 -3.32
N LEU A 498 29.43 -11.06 -4.66
CA LEU A 498 28.58 -11.96 -5.43
C LEU A 498 29.43 -13.02 -6.15
N SER A 499 30.66 -13.28 -5.70
CA SER A 499 31.55 -14.28 -6.32
C SER A 499 30.91 -15.66 -6.35
N ASP A 500 30.20 -16.03 -5.27
CA ASP A 500 29.52 -17.31 -5.12
C ASP A 500 28.38 -17.50 -6.13
N TYR A 501 27.75 -16.41 -6.57
CA TYR A 501 26.66 -16.42 -7.55
C TYR A 501 27.15 -16.51 -8.99
N VAL A 502 28.36 -16.00 -9.26
CA VAL A 502 29.01 -16.13 -10.56
C VAL A 502 29.60 -17.54 -10.72
N ALA A 503 30.15 -18.12 -9.65
CA ALA A 503 30.76 -19.46 -9.66
C ALA A 503 29.75 -20.62 -9.76
N ALA A 504 28.52 -20.45 -9.24
CA ALA A 504 27.49 -21.50 -9.22
C ALA A 504 27.00 -21.96 -10.61
N GLU A 505 27.40 -21.30 -11.69
CA GLU A 505 26.95 -21.58 -13.05
C GLU A 505 27.71 -22.72 -13.74
N GLU A 506 28.92 -23.08 -13.31
CA GLU A 506 29.63 -24.22 -13.90
C GLU A 506 28.91 -25.56 -13.65
N GLU A 507 28.00 -25.64 -12.66
CA GLU A 507 27.25 -26.86 -12.33
C GLU A 507 25.81 -26.91 -12.89
N ILE A 508 25.17 -25.78 -13.24
CA ILE A 508 23.77 -25.76 -13.72
C ILE A 508 23.72 -25.78 -15.25
N SER A 509 24.25 -26.85 -15.86
CA SER A 509 24.21 -27.07 -17.32
C SER A 509 23.10 -28.01 -17.79
N GLN A 510 22.17 -28.42 -16.92
CA GLN A 510 20.96 -29.14 -17.34
C GLN A 510 19.82 -28.14 -17.58
N ALA A 511 19.43 -27.98 -18.85
CA ALA A 511 18.26 -27.21 -19.24
C ALA A 511 17.02 -27.74 -18.50
N GLY A 512 16.49 -26.95 -17.56
CA GLY A 512 15.25 -27.27 -16.87
C GLY A 512 14.10 -27.36 -17.88
N ARG A 513 13.14 -28.24 -17.61
CA ARG A 513 11.92 -28.39 -18.43
C ARG A 513 10.76 -27.73 -17.69
N ALA A 514 9.98 -26.93 -18.41
CA ALA A 514 8.73 -26.39 -17.88
C ALA A 514 7.79 -27.51 -17.45
N PHE A 515 7.07 -27.30 -16.34
CA PHE A 515 6.23 -28.31 -15.70
C PHE A 515 4.92 -28.54 -16.48
N SER A 516 4.07 -27.52 -16.51
CA SER A 516 2.74 -27.56 -17.14
C SER A 516 2.36 -26.27 -17.86
N GLY A 517 3.22 -25.25 -17.78
CA GLY A 517 3.04 -23.95 -18.39
C GLY A 517 3.43 -23.91 -19.87
N ASP A 518 3.81 -22.72 -20.33
CA ASP A 518 4.46 -22.55 -21.63
C ASP A 518 5.93 -23.03 -21.60
N SER A 519 6.76 -22.64 -22.58
CA SER A 519 8.15 -23.13 -22.68
C SER A 519 9.11 -22.53 -21.63
N VAL A 520 8.66 -21.58 -20.81
CA VAL A 520 9.50 -20.90 -19.82
C VAL A 520 9.52 -21.70 -18.52
N TRP A 521 10.70 -21.88 -17.94
CA TRP A 521 10.91 -22.66 -16.70
C TRP A 521 11.62 -21.89 -15.59
N ARG A 522 12.06 -20.65 -15.86
CA ARG A 522 12.60 -19.70 -14.87
C ARG A 522 11.99 -18.32 -15.08
N LEU A 523 11.88 -17.55 -14.00
CA LEU A 523 11.43 -16.18 -14.06
C LEU A 523 12.62 -15.21 -14.07
N ASP A 524 12.95 -14.72 -15.26
CA ASP A 524 13.93 -13.66 -15.45
C ASP A 524 13.59 -12.82 -16.71
N GLU A 525 14.25 -11.67 -16.88
CA GLU A 525 14.00 -10.75 -17.99
C GLU A 525 14.18 -11.39 -19.38
N ILE A 526 15.09 -12.37 -19.50
CA ILE A 526 15.42 -13.02 -20.78
C ILE A 526 14.48 -14.21 -21.03
N ALA A 527 14.29 -15.07 -20.03
CA ALA A 527 13.48 -16.27 -20.12
C ALA A 527 12.00 -15.93 -20.35
N ALA A 528 11.48 -14.92 -19.65
CA ALA A 528 10.08 -14.48 -19.79
C ALA A 528 9.77 -13.98 -21.22
N ALA A 529 10.76 -13.46 -21.96
CA ALA A 529 10.61 -13.03 -23.35
C ALA A 529 10.22 -14.17 -24.30
N ARG A 530 10.51 -15.44 -23.93
CA ARG A 530 10.12 -16.63 -24.70
C ARG A 530 8.72 -17.14 -24.35
N GLY A 531 8.04 -16.48 -23.41
CA GLY A 531 6.72 -16.86 -22.95
C GLY A 531 5.64 -16.66 -24.01
N SER A 532 4.57 -17.43 -23.86
CA SER A 532 3.44 -17.47 -24.81
C SER A 532 2.65 -16.15 -24.88
N LEU A 533 2.76 -15.27 -23.88
CA LEU A 533 2.14 -13.95 -23.89
C LEU A 533 2.93 -12.95 -24.76
N GLY A 534 4.16 -13.28 -25.14
CA GLY A 534 5.05 -12.37 -25.86
C GLY A 534 5.35 -11.10 -25.06
N ARG A 535 5.35 -9.95 -25.74
CA ARG A 535 5.51 -8.63 -25.13
C ARG A 535 4.20 -7.85 -25.22
N PHE A 536 3.71 -7.31 -24.11
CA PHE A 536 2.40 -6.62 -24.06
C PHE A 536 2.44 -5.38 -23.15
N PRO A 537 1.55 -4.39 -23.36
CA PRO A 537 1.46 -3.22 -22.48
C PRO A 537 0.70 -3.54 -21.18
N GLY A 538 1.05 -2.88 -20.08
CA GLY A 538 0.45 -3.09 -18.76
C GLY A 538 -1.06 -2.89 -18.72
N SER A 539 -1.62 -2.07 -19.62
CA SER A 539 -3.07 -1.90 -19.78
C SER A 539 -3.82 -3.19 -20.11
N GLU A 540 -3.15 -4.19 -20.68
CA GLU A 540 -3.73 -5.50 -21.00
C GLU A 540 -3.65 -6.50 -19.85
N MET A 541 -2.89 -6.21 -18.79
CA MET A 541 -2.59 -7.15 -17.69
C MET A 541 -3.87 -7.71 -17.04
N MET A 542 -4.80 -6.84 -16.65
CA MET A 542 -6.08 -7.28 -16.07
C MET A 542 -6.94 -8.05 -17.08
N GLY A 543 -6.82 -7.76 -18.38
CA GLY A 543 -7.48 -8.52 -19.43
C GLY A 543 -6.95 -9.95 -19.53
N ILE A 544 -5.63 -10.11 -19.45
CA ILE A 544 -4.94 -11.41 -19.42
C ILE A 544 -5.34 -12.19 -18.17
N ILE A 545 -5.25 -11.59 -16.97
CA ILE A 545 -5.64 -12.23 -15.70
C ILE A 545 -7.08 -12.73 -15.76
N LYS A 546 -8.03 -11.87 -16.16
CA LYS A 546 -9.46 -12.23 -16.24
C LYS A 546 -9.73 -13.36 -17.23
N LYS A 547 -9.06 -13.38 -18.37
CA LYS A 547 -9.19 -14.48 -19.34
C LYS A 547 -8.60 -15.77 -18.78
N PHE A 548 -7.40 -15.71 -18.21
CA PHE A 548 -6.71 -16.88 -17.68
C PHE A 548 -7.51 -17.58 -16.58
N ILE A 549 -8.05 -16.83 -15.61
CA ILE A 549 -8.84 -17.43 -14.54
C ILE A 549 -10.15 -18.06 -15.05
N GLN A 550 -10.64 -17.67 -16.22
CA GLN A 550 -11.84 -18.26 -16.81
C GLN A 550 -11.56 -19.56 -17.59
N LEU A 551 -10.30 -19.86 -17.91
CA LEU A 551 -9.94 -21.07 -18.63
C LEU A 551 -10.25 -22.31 -17.78
N GLU A 552 -11.00 -23.25 -18.35
CA GLU A 552 -11.15 -24.60 -17.83
C GLU A 552 -9.98 -25.44 -18.38
N LEU A 553 -8.81 -25.30 -17.74
CA LEU A 553 -7.57 -26.02 -18.10
C LEU A 553 -7.50 -27.42 -17.50
#